data_AF-A0A661RHX7-F1
#
_entry.id   AF-A0A661RHX7-F1
#
_cell.length_a   1.000
_cell.length_b   1.000
_cell.length_c   1.000
_cell.angle_alpha   90.00
_cell.angle_beta   90.00
_cell.angle_gamma   90.00
#
_symmetry.space_group_name_H-M   'P 1'
#
loop_
_entity.id
_entity.type
_entity.pdbx_description
1 polymer ?
#
loop_
_entity_poly.entity_id
_entity_poly.type
_entity_poly.pdbx_seq_one_letter_code
_entity_poly.pdbx_strand_id
1 'polypeptide(L)'
;MQKDINEEYQERTERKFVAEGEMKAVFSRLGDQIAQDQGYEDLRGMDAVYRYLIDKYKWLPHQVRSLSLEDLSLLFDDYDTNKK
;
A
#
# COMPACT_ATOMS: atom_id res chain seq x y z
N MET A 1 8.47 36.72 -4.64
CA MET A 1 8.05 36.33 -3.29
C MET A 1 6.76 35.51 -3.27
N GLN A 2 5.58 36.01 -3.64
CA GLN A 2 4.34 35.19 -3.59
C GLN A 2 4.28 34.09 -4.68
N LYS A 3 4.91 34.31 -5.85
CA LYS A 3 5.03 33.32 -6.93
C LYS A 3 5.93 32.14 -6.53
N ASP A 4 7.11 32.45 -6.01
CA ASP A 4 8.12 31.46 -5.61
C ASP A 4 7.60 30.50 -4.53
N ILE A 5 6.78 31.00 -3.58
CA ILE A 5 6.10 30.17 -2.58
C ILE A 5 5.11 29.22 -3.26
N ASN A 6 4.34 29.67 -4.25
CA ASN A 6 3.34 28.82 -4.88
C ASN A 6 3.97 27.71 -5.73
N GLU A 7 5.10 28.01 -6.38
CA GLU A 7 5.89 27.05 -7.17
C GLU A 7 6.53 25.98 -6.26
N GLU A 8 7.13 26.36 -5.13
CA GLU A 8 7.70 25.39 -4.17
C GLU A 8 6.62 24.46 -3.59
N TYR A 9 5.44 24.99 -3.26
CA TYR A 9 4.32 24.17 -2.76
C TYR A 9 3.81 23.19 -3.80
N GLN A 10 3.76 23.60 -5.08
CA GLN A 10 3.39 22.72 -6.19
C GLN A 10 4.41 21.59 -6.33
N GLU A 11 5.71 21.88 -6.39
CA GLU A 11 6.76 20.86 -6.50
C GLU A 11 6.75 19.86 -5.32
N ARG A 12 6.47 20.32 -4.10
CA ARG A 12 6.38 19.42 -2.94
C ARG A 12 5.16 18.52 -3.02
N THR A 13 4.05 19.05 -3.50
CA THR A 13 2.80 18.30 -3.70
C THR A 13 2.96 17.25 -4.80
N GLU A 14 3.58 17.62 -5.92
CA GLU A 14 3.89 16.68 -7.01
C GLU A 14 4.81 15.56 -6.54
N ARG A 15 5.91 15.89 -5.86
CA ARG A 15 6.82 14.89 -5.29
C ARG A 15 6.11 13.92 -4.36
N LYS A 16 5.20 14.41 -3.53
CA LYS A 16 4.40 13.57 -2.65
C LYS A 16 3.52 12.60 -3.44
N PHE A 17 2.79 13.07 -4.45
CA PHE A 17 1.93 12.21 -5.26
C PHE A 17 2.71 11.17 -6.07
N VAL A 18 3.89 11.52 -6.57
CA VAL A 18 4.79 10.56 -7.23
C VAL A 18 5.19 9.46 -6.25
N ALA A 19 5.66 9.83 -5.05
CA ALA A 19 6.06 8.86 -4.03
C ALA A 19 4.90 7.95 -3.60
N GLU A 20 3.71 8.51 -3.38
CA GLU A 20 2.50 7.73 -3.07
C GLU A 20 2.15 6.74 -4.21
N GLY A 21 2.28 7.17 -5.46
CA GLY A 21 2.04 6.33 -6.63
C GLY A 21 3.02 5.17 -6.73
N GLU A 22 4.31 5.44 -6.50
CA GLU A 22 5.36 4.42 -6.48
C GLU A 22 5.12 3.39 -5.37
N MET A 23 4.81 3.86 -4.16
CA MET A 23 4.53 3.00 -3.02
C MET A 23 3.29 2.14 -3.25
N LYS A 24 2.22 2.71 -3.82
CA LYS A 24 1.02 1.95 -4.22
C LYS A 24 1.34 0.90 -5.28
N ALA A 25 2.23 1.19 -6.23
CA ALA A 25 2.66 0.22 -7.23
C ALA A 25 3.44 -0.95 -6.60
N VAL A 26 4.26 -0.68 -5.58
CA VAL A 26 4.93 -1.73 -4.78
C VAL A 26 3.90 -2.63 -4.11
N PHE A 27 2.94 -2.07 -3.37
CA PHE A 27 1.90 -2.88 -2.71
C PHE A 27 1.01 -3.63 -3.69
N SER A 28 0.74 -3.07 -4.87
CA SER A 28 -0.01 -3.79 -5.89
C SER A 28 0.75 -5.04 -6.34
N ARG A 29 2.05 -4.94 -6.62
CA ARG A 29 2.86 -6.12 -6.98
C ARG A 29 2.94 -7.14 -5.85
N LEU A 30 3.10 -6.66 -4.61
CA LEU A 30 3.07 -7.52 -3.43
C LEU A 30 1.72 -8.24 -3.29
N GLY A 31 0.63 -7.55 -3.56
CA GLY A 31 -0.72 -8.11 -3.59
C GLY A 31 -0.89 -9.22 -4.61
N ASP A 32 -0.32 -9.06 -5.81
CA ASP A 32 -0.33 -10.13 -6.81
C ASP A 32 0.47 -11.36 -6.35
N GLN A 33 1.59 -11.17 -5.66
CA GLN A 33 2.36 -12.26 -5.04
C GLN A 33 1.56 -12.94 -3.92
N ILE A 34 0.94 -12.16 -3.02
CA ILE A 34 0.05 -12.65 -1.96
C ILE A 34 -1.07 -13.48 -2.57
N ALA A 35 -1.71 -13.00 -3.64
CA ALA A 35 -2.80 -13.72 -4.29
C ALA A 35 -2.36 -15.09 -4.82
N GLN A 36 -1.16 -15.16 -5.41
CA GLN A 36 -0.58 -16.43 -5.86
C GLN A 36 -0.28 -17.35 -4.66
N ASP A 37 0.37 -16.82 -3.62
CA ASP A 37 0.76 -17.59 -2.43
C ASP A 37 -0.44 -18.13 -1.64
N GLN A 38 -1.54 -17.37 -1.57
CA GLN A 38 -2.75 -17.71 -0.82
C GLN A 38 -3.83 -18.42 -1.67
N GLY A 39 -3.62 -18.56 -2.99
CA GLY A 39 -4.60 -19.15 -3.89
C GLY A 39 -5.85 -18.28 -4.11
N TYR A 40 -5.73 -16.96 -4.07
CA TYR A 40 -6.83 -16.05 -4.40
C TYR A 40 -7.02 -15.99 -5.92
N GLU A 41 -8.05 -16.66 -6.44
CA GLU A 41 -8.29 -16.74 -7.88
C GLU A 41 -8.64 -15.38 -8.50
N ASP A 42 -9.57 -14.65 -7.86
CA ASP A 42 -10.17 -13.41 -8.39
C ASP A 42 -9.61 -12.12 -7.77
N LEU A 43 -8.65 -12.21 -6.83
CA LEU A 43 -8.08 -11.02 -6.18
C LEU A 43 -6.69 -10.71 -6.72
N ARG A 44 -6.42 -9.44 -6.93
CA ARG A 44 -5.16 -8.90 -7.45
C ARG A 44 -4.84 -7.58 -6.77
N GLY A 45 -3.59 -7.14 -6.86
CA GLY A 45 -3.16 -5.84 -6.39
C GLY A 45 -3.57 -5.55 -4.94
N MET A 46 -4.06 -4.33 -4.71
CA MET A 46 -4.46 -3.88 -3.38
C MET A 46 -5.59 -4.70 -2.75
N ASP A 47 -6.50 -5.29 -3.53
CA ASP A 47 -7.59 -6.08 -2.94
C ASP A 47 -7.08 -7.39 -2.34
N ALA A 48 -6.03 -7.99 -2.91
CA ALA A 48 -5.36 -9.15 -2.32
C ALA A 48 -4.62 -8.78 -1.03
N VAL A 49 -3.95 -7.61 -1.00
CA VAL A 49 -3.35 -7.04 0.22
C VAL A 49 -4.41 -6.89 1.32
N TYR A 50 -5.53 -6.25 1.01
CA TYR A 50 -6.59 -6.02 1.97
C TYR A 50 -7.19 -7.33 2.48
N ARG A 51 -7.46 -8.27 1.57
CA ARG A 51 -7.99 -9.59 1.96
C ARG A 51 -7.04 -10.33 2.89
N TYR A 52 -5.75 -10.33 2.59
CA TYR A 52 -4.74 -10.96 3.44
C TYR A 52 -4.72 -10.37 4.84
N LEU A 53 -4.76 -9.05 4.97
CA LEU A 53 -4.79 -8.38 6.28
C LEU A 53 -6.07 -8.67 7.06
N ILE A 54 -7.23 -8.69 6.38
CA ILE A 54 -8.51 -9.09 6.98
C ILE A 54 -8.41 -10.52 7.53
N ASP A 55 -7.88 -11.45 6.73
CA ASP A 55 -7.78 -12.85 7.11
C ASP A 55 -6.76 -13.07 8.24
N LYS A 56 -5.63 -12.37 8.21
CA LYS A 56 -4.52 -12.48 9.19
C LYS A 56 -4.89 -11.87 10.54
N TYR A 57 -5.42 -10.65 10.56
CA TYR A 57 -5.65 -9.89 11.80
C TYR A 57 -7.12 -9.85 12.24
N LYS A 58 -8.04 -10.41 11.44
CA LYS A 58 -9.49 -10.42 11.71
C LYS A 58 -10.10 -9.02 11.85
N TRP A 59 -9.49 -8.03 11.18
CA TRP A 59 -10.00 -6.67 11.14
C TRP A 59 -11.15 -6.53 10.15
N LEU A 60 -12.01 -5.54 10.38
CA LEU A 60 -13.13 -5.25 9.48
C LEU A 60 -12.62 -4.64 8.16
N PRO A 61 -13.28 -4.89 7.02
CA PRO A 61 -12.82 -4.37 5.72
C PRO A 61 -12.62 -2.85 5.69
N HIS A 62 -13.50 -2.09 6.36
CA HIS A 62 -13.37 -0.64 6.42
C HIS A 62 -12.11 -0.18 7.17
N GLN A 63 -11.67 -0.89 8.22
CA GLN A 63 -10.45 -0.57 8.97
C GLN A 63 -9.22 -0.77 8.08
N VAL A 64 -9.18 -1.89 7.35
CA VAL A 64 -8.07 -2.21 6.46
C VAL A 64 -8.00 -1.26 5.27
N ARG A 65 -9.15 -0.91 4.69
CA ARG A 65 -9.22 0.04 3.56
C ARG A 65 -8.92 1.49 3.98
N SER A 66 -9.00 1.82 5.27
CA SER A 66 -8.63 3.15 5.79
C SER A 66 -7.15 3.31 6.11
N LEU A 67 -6.35 2.23 6.06
CA LEU A 67 -4.92 2.30 6.33
C LEU A 67 -4.19 3.16 5.29
N SER A 68 -3.27 4.00 5.77
CA SER A 68 -2.35 4.73 4.90
C SER A 68 -1.32 3.78 4.27
N LEU A 69 -0.64 4.21 3.21
CA LEU A 69 0.42 3.40 2.59
C LEU A 69 1.60 3.21 3.55
N GLU A 70 1.84 4.19 4.41
CA GLU A 70 2.83 4.15 5.49
C GLU A 70 2.48 3.09 6.54
N ASP A 71 1.21 3.04 6.98
CA ASP A 71 0.74 2.01 7.92
C ASP A 71 0.83 0.62 7.30
N LEU A 72 0.48 0.48 6.02
CA LEU A 72 0.68 -0.78 5.29
C LEU A 72 2.16 -1.17 5.28
N SER A 73 3.09 -0.23 5.09
CA SER A 73 4.53 -0.52 5.12
C SER A 73 4.96 -1.10 6.44
N LEU A 74 4.47 -0.54 7.55
CA LEU A 74 4.78 -1.04 8.89
C LEU A 74 4.23 -2.46 9.11
N LEU A 75 3.03 -2.75 8.60
CA LEU A 75 2.41 -4.06 8.75
C LEU A 75 3.04 -5.15 7.89
N PHE A 76 3.70 -4.76 6.79
CA PHE A 76 4.38 -5.67 5.85
C PHE A 76 5.90 -5.71 6.01
N ASP A 77 6.50 -4.93 6.92
CA ASP A 77 7.94 -4.95 7.20
C ASP A 77 8.42 -6.38 7.56
N ASP A 78 7.58 -7.16 8.24
CA ASP A 78 7.85 -8.55 8.62
C ASP A 78 7.51 -9.59 7.54
N TYR A 79 6.92 -9.19 6.41
CA TYR A 79 6.33 -10.12 5.43
C TYR A 79 7.36 -11.02 4.72
N ASP A 80 8.66 -10.71 4.81
CA ASP A 80 9.75 -11.48 4.18
C ASP A 80 10.57 -12.36 5.16
N THR A 81 10.23 -12.42 6.46
CA THR A 81 11.08 -13.14 7.45
C THR A 81 10.66 -14.57 7.76
N ASN A 82 9.52 -15.05 7.25
CA ASN A 82 8.94 -16.34 7.65
C ASN A 82 8.60 -17.29 6.49
N LYS A 83 9.24 -17.15 5.32
CA LYS A 83 9.32 -18.26 4.35
C LYS A 83 10.51 -19.16 4.72
N LYS A 84 10.32 -20.02 5.74
CA LYS A 84 11.16 -21.20 6.01
C LYS A 84 10.59 -22.41 5.30
#